data_AF-A0A7D9EN90-F1
#
_entry.id   AF-A0A7D9EN90-F1
#
_cell.length_a   1.000
_cell.length_b   1.000
_cell.length_c   1.000
_cell.angle_alpha   90.00
_cell.angle_beta   90.00
_cell.angle_gamma   90.00
#
_symmetry.space_group_name_H-M   'P 1'
#
loop_
_entity.id
_entity.type
_entity.pdbx_description
1 polymer ?
#
loop_
_entity_poly.entity_id
_entity_poly.type
_entity_poly.pdbx_seq_one_letter_code
_entity_poly.pdbx_strand_id
1 'polypeptide(L)'
;MAEADLKTKITQLQMATEKSDAILNGNKKRAIARHGESLKETIAAVNKLRLTVEAEKISKGTSAEEIEEWNKTVENTMEKADGMVEILEQWLDAQDARKEKIQLETGKGTLERAVQQLFPLELSCDREPCHPLNPNAPEYRPRTTRAAATEARERIRQIASEED
;
A
#
# COMPACT_ATOMS: atom_id res chain seq x y z
N MET A 1 38.79 21.98 -7.00
CA MET A 1 37.37 22.34 -7.16
C MET A 1 36.48 21.39 -6.38
N ALA A 2 36.70 20.08 -6.47
CA ALA A 2 35.90 19.06 -5.78
C ALA A 2 35.71 19.30 -4.26
N GLU A 3 36.72 19.80 -3.54
CA GLU A 3 36.60 20.08 -2.10
C GLU A 3 35.65 21.25 -1.77
N ALA A 4 35.61 22.28 -2.63
CA ALA A 4 34.66 23.38 -2.48
C ALA A 4 33.23 22.89 -2.76
N ASP A 5 33.06 22.07 -3.80
CA ASP A 5 31.76 21.49 -4.17
C ASP A 5 31.24 20.55 -3.06
N LEU A 6 32.12 19.75 -2.46
CA LEU A 6 31.79 18.92 -1.30
C LEU A 6 31.34 19.77 -0.13
N LYS A 7 32.06 20.84 0.20
CA LYS A 7 31.67 21.75 1.30
C LYS A 7 30.29 22.34 1.06
N THR A 8 29.99 22.77 -0.16
CA THR A 8 28.65 23.25 -0.54
C THR A 8 27.58 22.18 -0.33
N LYS A 9 27.84 20.93 -0.74
CA LYS A 9 26.89 19.83 -0.57
C LYS A 9 26.69 19.43 0.89
N ILE A 10 27.75 19.45 1.71
CA ILE A 10 27.65 19.23 3.16
C ILE A 10 26.77 20.32 3.80
N THR A 11 26.97 21.59 3.44
CA THR A 11 26.11 22.67 3.95
C THR A 11 24.65 22.49 3.52
N GLN A 12 24.40 22.10 2.27
CA GLN A 12 23.05 21.78 1.80
C GLN A 12 22.43 20.63 2.61
N LEU A 13 23.21 19.58 2.89
CA LEU A 13 22.76 18.44 3.69
C LEU A 13 22.38 18.87 5.11
N GLN A 14 23.26 19.63 5.78
CA GLN A 14 23.00 20.13 7.14
C GLN A 14 21.72 20.97 7.20
N MET A 15 21.55 21.92 6.28
CA MET A 15 20.35 22.73 6.20
C MET A 15 19.08 21.91 5.91
N ALA A 16 19.19 20.84 5.13
CA ALA A 16 18.08 19.95 4.85
C ALA A 16 17.72 19.10 6.08
N THR A 17 18.73 18.59 6.80
CA THR A 17 18.55 17.83 8.04
C THR A 17 17.85 18.67 9.10
N GLU A 18 18.29 19.91 9.34
CA GLU A 18 17.68 20.85 10.29
C GLU A 18 16.21 21.17 9.95
N LYS A 19 15.87 21.23 8.66
CA LYS A 19 14.49 21.49 8.21
C LYS A 19 13.56 20.30 8.40
N SER A 20 14.09 19.10 8.63
CA SER A 20 13.29 17.87 8.63
C SER A 20 12.25 17.85 9.74
N ASP A 21 12.57 18.37 10.94
CA ASP A 21 11.62 18.48 12.05
C ASP A 21 10.41 19.37 11.68
N ALA A 22 10.66 20.49 10.99
CA ALA A 22 9.60 21.37 10.52
C ALA A 22 8.71 20.68 9.46
N ILE A 23 9.31 19.88 8.57
CA ILE A 23 8.58 19.11 7.57
C ILE A 23 7.74 18.00 8.23
N LEU A 24 8.31 17.30 9.22
CA LEU A 24 7.63 16.26 10.00
C LEU A 24 6.40 16.84 10.72
N ASN A 25 6.56 17.98 11.41
CA ASN A 25 5.48 18.70 12.09
C ASN A 25 4.37 19.16 11.14
N GLY A 26 4.70 19.35 9.86
CA GLY A 26 3.73 19.65 8.81
C GLY A 26 2.72 18.52 8.54
N ASN A 27 2.98 17.28 8.99
CA ASN A 27 2.10 16.09 8.86
C ASN A 27 1.62 15.78 7.43
N LYS A 28 2.30 16.32 6.42
CA LYS A 28 1.94 16.16 5.00
C LYS A 28 2.70 14.98 4.42
N LYS A 29 2.07 13.80 4.32
CA LYS A 29 2.69 12.55 3.81
C LYS A 29 3.53 12.75 2.54
N ARG A 30 2.98 13.41 1.51
CA ARG A 30 3.71 13.66 0.24
C ARG A 30 4.86 14.65 0.37
N ALA A 31 4.84 15.55 1.34
CA ALA A 31 5.96 16.47 1.58
C ALA A 31 7.10 15.75 2.31
N ILE A 32 6.76 14.96 3.33
CA ILE A 32 7.70 14.12 4.09
C ILE A 32 8.41 13.13 3.17
N ALA A 33 7.66 12.38 2.34
CA ALA A 33 8.24 11.42 1.41
C ALA A 33 9.20 12.07 0.39
N ARG A 34 8.83 13.22 -0.18
CA ARG A 34 9.70 13.95 -1.11
C ARG A 34 10.96 14.50 -0.42
N HIS A 35 10.83 14.96 0.81
CA HIS A 35 11.96 15.45 1.60
C HIS A 35 12.94 14.32 1.93
N GLY A 36 12.43 13.15 2.34
CA GLY A 36 13.24 11.95 2.55
C GLY A 36 14.02 11.53 1.29
N GLU A 37 13.37 11.52 0.12
CA GLU A 37 14.05 11.22 -1.14
C GLU A 37 15.16 12.25 -1.47
N SER A 38 14.86 13.54 -1.29
CA SER A 38 15.84 14.61 -1.51
C SER A 38 17.05 14.52 -0.56
N LEU A 39 16.84 14.09 0.69
CA LEU A 39 17.92 13.82 1.63
C LEU A 39 18.80 12.65 1.15
N LYS A 40 18.20 11.52 0.76
CA LYS A 40 18.93 10.36 0.21
C LYS A 40 19.77 10.74 -1.01
N GLU A 41 19.21 11.50 -1.94
CA GLU A 41 19.94 12.02 -3.11
C GLU A 41 21.13 12.90 -2.70
N THR A 42 20.93 13.77 -1.71
CA THR A 42 22.00 14.67 -1.23
C THR A 42 23.09 13.90 -0.50
N ILE A 43 22.73 12.89 0.30
CA ILE A 43 23.69 11.99 0.99
C ILE A 43 24.53 11.24 -0.05
N ALA A 44 23.90 10.65 -1.07
CA ALA A 44 24.61 9.96 -2.14
C ALA A 44 25.57 10.90 -2.90
N ALA A 45 25.16 12.14 -3.15
CA ALA A 45 26.01 13.15 -3.78
C ALA A 45 27.21 13.53 -2.89
N VAL A 46 27.02 13.70 -1.58
CA VAL A 46 28.09 13.97 -0.61
C VAL A 46 29.10 12.81 -0.59
N ASN A 47 28.63 11.57 -0.53
CA ASN A 47 29.51 10.40 -0.51
C ASN A 47 30.36 10.29 -1.79
N LYS A 48 29.75 10.53 -2.96
CA LYS A 48 30.47 10.53 -4.25
C LYS A 48 31.57 11.61 -4.29
N LEU A 49 31.26 12.82 -3.82
CA LEU A 49 32.23 13.91 -3.76
C LEU A 49 33.34 13.64 -2.71
N ARG A 50 33.00 13.03 -1.57
CA ARG A 50 33.97 12.60 -0.56
C ARG A 50 35.03 11.68 -1.17
N LEU A 51 34.62 10.61 -1.85
CA LEU A 51 35.56 9.67 -2.50
C LEU A 51 36.46 10.36 -3.54
N THR A 52 35.92 11.36 -4.26
CA THR A 52 36.70 12.12 -5.24
C THR A 52 37.75 13.00 -4.55
N VAL A 53 37.38 13.70 -3.49
CA VAL A 53 38.29 14.57 -2.71
C VAL A 53 39.34 13.74 -1.96
N GLU A 54 38.96 12.58 -1.45
CA GLU A 54 39.87 11.63 -0.82
C GLU A 54 40.96 11.18 -1.80
N ALA A 55 40.59 10.76 -3.01
CA ALA A 55 41.55 10.41 -4.05
C ALA A 55 42.49 11.57 -4.41
N GLU A 56 41.97 12.82 -4.49
CA GLU A 56 42.80 14.01 -4.70
C GLU A 56 43.79 14.26 -3.54
N LYS A 57 43.37 14.06 -2.28
CA LYS A 57 44.22 14.22 -1.10
C LYS A 57 45.33 13.17 -1.05
N ILE A 58 45.01 11.92 -1.36
CA ILE A 58 45.98 10.83 -1.49
C ILE A 58 47.00 11.17 -2.58
N SER A 59 46.55 11.64 -3.75
CA SER A 59 47.45 12.01 -4.85
C SER A 59 48.36 13.20 -4.51
N LYS A 60 47.96 14.08 -3.60
CA LYS A 60 48.76 15.23 -3.13
C LYS A 60 49.74 14.86 -2.00
N GLY A 61 49.70 13.62 -1.51
CA GLY A 61 50.56 13.15 -0.41
C GLY A 61 50.15 13.70 0.95
N THR A 62 48.88 14.07 1.14
CA THR A 62 48.34 14.43 2.45
C THR A 62 48.48 13.26 3.43
N SER A 63 48.73 13.55 4.72
CA SER A 63 48.89 12.51 5.74
C SER A 63 47.63 11.65 5.85
N ALA A 64 47.82 10.35 6.06
CA ALA A 64 46.71 9.41 6.27
C ALA A 64 45.85 9.79 7.49
N GLU A 65 46.47 10.32 8.54
CA GLU A 65 45.79 10.76 9.77
C GLU A 65 44.84 11.94 9.50
N GLU A 66 45.29 12.93 8.72
CA GLU A 66 44.49 14.09 8.32
C GLU A 66 43.31 13.69 7.43
N ILE A 67 43.51 12.71 6.54
CA ILE A 67 42.45 12.16 5.69
C ILE A 67 41.42 11.41 6.53
N GLU A 68 41.87 10.61 7.50
CA GLU A 68 40.98 9.84 8.38
C GLU A 68 40.10 10.75 9.26
N GLU A 69 40.69 11.78 9.89
CA GLU A 69 39.94 12.73 10.72
C GLU A 69 38.90 13.53 9.90
N TRP A 70 39.28 13.94 8.69
CA TRP A 70 38.36 14.57 7.76
C TRP A 70 37.24 13.63 7.31
N ASN A 71 37.56 12.38 6.97
CA ASN A 71 36.58 11.36 6.59
C ASN A 71 35.56 11.12 7.70
N LYS A 72 36.02 10.95 8.95
CA LYS A 72 35.14 10.81 10.13
C LYS A 72 34.19 11.99 10.27
N THR A 73 34.66 13.20 10.01
CA THR A 73 33.81 14.40 10.07
C THR A 73 32.70 14.34 9.02
N VAL A 74 33.02 13.96 7.78
CA VAL A 74 32.02 13.83 6.71
C VAL A 74 31.05 12.68 7.01
N GLU A 75 31.54 11.53 7.47
CA GLU A 75 30.73 10.36 7.84
C GLU A 75 29.73 10.68 8.95
N ASN A 76 30.19 11.35 10.02
CA ASN A 76 29.31 11.80 11.09
C ASN A 76 28.19 12.74 10.59
N THR A 77 28.44 13.55 9.55
CA THR A 77 27.38 14.38 8.97
C THR A 77 26.38 13.59 8.12
N MET A 78 26.84 12.56 7.41
CA MET A 78 25.97 11.67 6.65
C MET A 78 25.11 10.81 7.59
N GLU A 79 25.69 10.26 8.65
CA GLU A 79 24.99 9.44 9.64
C GLU A 79 23.84 10.20 10.33
N LYS A 80 24.05 11.48 10.67
CA LYS A 80 22.97 12.34 11.20
C LYS A 80 21.82 12.52 10.19
N ALA A 81 22.13 12.62 8.91
CA ALA A 81 21.12 12.75 7.88
C ALA A 81 20.41 11.42 7.61
N ASP A 82 21.13 10.29 7.61
CA ASP A 82 20.56 8.94 7.52
C ASP A 82 19.59 8.66 8.67
N GLY A 83 19.97 9.01 9.91
CA GLY A 83 19.06 8.88 11.06
C GLY A 83 17.79 9.72 10.91
N MET A 84 17.87 10.88 10.25
CA MET A 84 16.69 11.69 9.95
C MET A 84 15.84 11.07 8.84
N VAL A 85 16.45 10.49 7.81
CA VAL A 85 15.73 9.72 6.78
C VAL A 85 14.97 8.56 7.42
N GLU A 86 15.61 7.83 8.34
CA GLU A 86 14.97 6.72 9.07
C GLU A 86 13.73 7.19 9.85
N ILE A 87 13.82 8.32 10.57
CA ILE A 87 12.68 8.90 11.30
C ILE A 87 11.53 9.25 10.33
N LEU A 88 11.83 9.81 9.16
CA LEU A 88 10.83 10.17 8.16
C LEU A 88 10.13 8.92 7.60
N GLU A 89 10.87 7.85 7.34
CA GLU A 89 10.33 6.57 6.86
C GLU A 89 9.46 5.90 7.92
N GLN A 90 9.94 5.80 9.16
CA GLN A 90 9.16 5.28 10.29
C GLN A 90 7.84 6.04 10.46
N TRP A 91 7.84 7.37 10.28
CA TRP A 91 6.62 8.17 10.33
C TRP A 91 5.65 7.82 9.19
N LEU A 92 6.16 7.61 7.97
CA LEU A 92 5.34 7.23 6.81
C LEU A 92 4.68 5.87 7.02
N ASP A 93 5.45 4.88 7.50
CA ASP A 93 4.98 3.54 7.79
C ASP A 93 3.93 3.54 8.91
N ALA A 94 4.19 4.27 10.00
CA ALA A 94 3.25 4.43 11.09
C ALA A 94 1.94 5.06 10.62
N GLN A 95 2.00 5.99 9.65
CA GLN A 95 0.81 6.63 9.12
C GLN A 95 0.00 5.69 8.21
N ASP A 96 0.65 4.81 7.46
CA ASP A 96 -0.05 3.81 6.65
C ASP A 96 -0.68 2.72 7.51
N ALA A 97 0.04 2.21 8.51
CA ALA A 97 -0.51 1.27 9.49
C ALA A 97 -1.74 1.83 10.22
N ARG A 98 -1.74 3.13 10.56
CA ARG A 98 -2.91 3.80 11.16
C ARG A 98 -4.11 3.81 10.22
N LYS A 99 -3.91 4.11 8.93
CA LYS A 99 -4.99 4.10 7.94
C LYS A 99 -5.57 2.71 7.74
N GLU A 100 -4.71 1.69 7.65
CA GLU A 100 -5.12 0.30 7.52
C GLU A 100 -5.93 -0.15 8.75
N LYS A 101 -5.47 0.18 9.96
CA LYS A 101 -6.20 -0.12 11.19
C LYS A 101 -7.59 0.52 11.21
N ILE A 102 -7.70 1.80 10.86
CA ILE A 102 -8.99 2.50 10.79
C ILE A 102 -9.93 1.86 9.76
N GLN A 103 -9.39 1.45 8.60
CA GLN A 103 -10.18 0.76 7.58
C GLN A 103 -10.69 -0.60 8.07
N LEU A 104 -9.85 -1.38 8.74
CA LEU A 104 -10.25 -2.66 9.33
C LEU A 104 -11.32 -2.50 10.42
N GLU A 105 -11.17 -1.51 11.30
CA GLU A 105 -12.16 -1.22 12.35
C GLU A 105 -13.50 -0.76 11.74
N THR A 106 -13.47 0.11 10.73
CA THR A 106 -14.67 0.58 10.02
C THR A 106 -15.36 -0.55 9.26
N GLY A 107 -14.58 -1.41 8.60
CA GLY A 107 -15.09 -2.59 7.89
C GLY A 107 -15.73 -3.59 8.84
N LYS A 108 -15.10 -3.85 10.00
CA LYS A 108 -15.67 -4.70 11.05
C LYS A 108 -17.02 -4.16 11.56
N GLY A 109 -17.11 -2.86 11.85
CA GLY A 109 -18.37 -2.23 12.29
C GLY A 109 -19.47 -2.27 11.23
N THR A 110 -19.08 -2.11 9.96
CA THR A 110 -20.02 -2.21 8.82
C THR A 110 -20.56 -3.64 8.67
N LEU A 111 -19.70 -4.64 8.78
CA LEU A 111 -20.08 -6.05 8.77
C LEU A 111 -20.97 -6.41 9.96
N GLU A 112 -20.62 -5.98 11.17
CA GLU A 112 -21.40 -6.22 12.38
C GLU A 112 -22.82 -5.65 12.27
N ARG A 113 -22.96 -4.44 11.70
CA ARG A 113 -24.26 -3.83 11.42
C ARG A 113 -25.07 -4.62 10.40
N ALA A 114 -24.44 -5.08 9.32
CA ALA A 114 -25.11 -5.90 8.31
C ALA A 114 -25.60 -7.23 8.90
N VAL A 115 -24.79 -7.88 9.74
CA VAL A 115 -25.18 -9.11 10.46
C VAL A 115 -26.39 -8.87 11.37
N GLN A 116 -26.43 -7.75 12.09
CA GLN A 116 -27.60 -7.39 12.93
C GLN A 116 -28.87 -7.16 12.11
N GLN A 117 -28.76 -6.72 10.85
CA GLN A 117 -29.92 -6.55 9.96
C GLN A 117 -30.37 -7.86 9.33
N LEU A 118 -29.44 -8.79 9.06
CA LEU A 118 -29.74 -10.12 8.54
C LEU A 118 -30.38 -11.02 9.61
N PHE A 119 -29.94 -10.92 10.88
CA PHE A 119 -30.44 -11.80 11.94
C PHE A 119 -31.98 -11.79 12.11
N PRO A 120 -32.67 -10.63 12.09
CA PRO A 120 -34.13 -10.57 12.04
C PRO A 120 -34.73 -11.19 10.78
N LEU A 121 -34.08 -11.11 9.63
CA LEU A 121 -34.58 -11.65 8.35
C LEU A 121 -34.46 -13.19 8.29
N GLU A 122 -33.37 -13.73 8.81
CA GLU A 122 -33.18 -15.18 8.98
C GLU A 122 -34.21 -15.75 9.97
N LEU A 123 -34.55 -14.98 11.01
CA LEU A 123 -35.60 -15.33 11.98
C LEU A 123 -37.02 -15.10 11.44
N SER A 124 -37.20 -14.14 10.52
CA SER A 124 -38.46 -13.86 9.82
C SER A 124 -38.60 -14.65 8.53
N CYS A 125 -37.84 -15.75 8.36
CA CYS A 125 -38.29 -16.81 7.47
C CYS A 125 -39.61 -17.32 8.03
N ASP A 126 -40.70 -16.69 7.59
CA ASP A 126 -42.07 -17.11 7.82
C ASP A 126 -42.16 -18.55 7.31
N ARG A 127 -41.93 -19.52 8.19
CA ARG A 127 -42.61 -20.79 8.06
C ARG A 127 -44.07 -20.44 8.19
N GLU A 128 -44.72 -20.21 7.04
CA GLU A 128 -46.16 -20.32 6.99
C GLU A 128 -46.54 -21.59 7.76
N PRO A 129 -47.48 -21.52 8.71
CA PRO A 129 -47.87 -22.68 9.47
C PRO A 129 -48.18 -23.79 8.48
N CYS A 130 -47.38 -24.86 8.54
CA CYS A 130 -47.42 -25.97 7.60
C CYS A 130 -48.87 -26.42 7.49
N HIS A 131 -49.52 -26.09 6.37
CA HIS A 131 -50.92 -26.45 6.19
C HIS A 131 -51.00 -27.97 6.31
N PRO A 132 -51.99 -28.51 7.06
CA PRO A 132 -52.14 -29.95 7.15
C PRO A 132 -52.18 -30.52 5.73
N LEU A 133 -51.24 -31.43 5.45
CA LEU A 133 -51.15 -32.08 4.14
C LEU A 133 -52.52 -32.63 3.81
N ASN A 134 -53.06 -32.26 2.64
CA ASN A 134 -54.38 -32.72 2.24
C ASN A 134 -54.35 -34.26 2.10
N PRO A 135 -55.02 -35.03 2.99
CA PRO A 135 -54.99 -36.49 2.92
C PRO A 135 -55.74 -37.03 1.69
N ASN A 136 -56.55 -36.18 1.05
CA ASN A 136 -57.24 -36.46 -0.21
C ASN A 136 -56.51 -35.84 -1.41
N ALA A 137 -55.25 -35.43 -1.28
CA ALA A 137 -54.48 -34.96 -2.42
C ALA A 137 -54.40 -36.08 -3.47
N PRO A 138 -54.73 -35.80 -4.74
CA PRO A 138 -54.57 -36.80 -5.79
C PRO A 138 -53.10 -37.18 -5.86
N GLU A 139 -52.85 -38.48 -6.05
CA GLU A 139 -51.50 -39.01 -6.26
C GLU A 139 -50.81 -38.21 -7.36
N TYR A 140 -49.55 -37.81 -7.10
CA TYR A 140 -48.77 -37.04 -8.05
C TYR A 140 -48.68 -37.81 -9.37
N ARG A 141 -49.39 -37.32 -10.40
CA ARG A 141 -49.21 -37.78 -11.76
C ARG A 141 -48.22 -36.84 -12.44
N PRO A 142 -47.01 -37.30 -12.80
CA PRO A 142 -46.10 -36.47 -13.57
C PRO A 142 -46.85 -35.99 -14.80
N ARG A 143 -46.95 -34.66 -14.97
CA ARG A 143 -47.65 -34.09 -16.13
C ARG A 143 -47.06 -34.76 -17.37
N THR A 144 -47.91 -35.36 -18.21
CA THR A 144 -47.55 -35.67 -19.59
C THR A 144 -46.89 -34.42 -20.18
N THR A 145 -45.79 -34.63 -20.90
CA THR A 145 -44.82 -33.61 -21.32
C THR A 145 -45.53 -32.29 -21.60
N ARG A 146 -45.18 -31.22 -20.85
CA ARG A 146 -45.85 -29.91 -20.99
C ARG A 146 -45.89 -29.52 -22.46
N ALA A 147 -46.95 -28.86 -22.93
CA ALA A 147 -47.07 -28.45 -24.34
C ALA A 147 -45.83 -27.70 -24.85
N ALA A 148 -45.19 -26.89 -24.01
CA ALA A 148 -43.92 -26.23 -24.32
C ALA A 148 -42.77 -27.20 -24.60
N ALA A 149 -42.71 -28.33 -23.90
CA ALA A 149 -41.69 -29.37 -24.10
C ALA A 149 -41.95 -30.20 -25.36
N THR A 150 -43.20 -30.42 -25.75
CA THR A 150 -43.54 -31.02 -27.06
C THR A 150 -43.20 -30.05 -28.20
N GLU A 151 -43.56 -28.77 -28.07
CA GLU A 151 -43.26 -27.73 -29.04
C GLU A 151 -41.75 -27.53 -29.23
N ALA A 152 -40.97 -27.52 -28.14
CA ALA A 152 -39.52 -27.42 -28.22
C ALA A 152 -38.90 -28.61 -28.97
N ARG A 153 -39.41 -29.83 -28.76
CA ARG A 153 -38.94 -31.02 -29.50
C ARG A 153 -39.26 -30.95 -30.98
N GLU A 154 -40.42 -30.41 -31.35
CA GLU A 154 -40.79 -30.20 -32.75
C GLU A 154 -39.89 -29.17 -33.43
N ARG A 155 -39.60 -28.04 -32.76
CA ARG A 155 -38.64 -27.04 -33.26
C ARG A 155 -37.25 -27.63 -33.47
N ILE A 156 -36.75 -28.39 -32.51
CA ILE A 156 -35.44 -29.06 -32.63
C ILE A 156 -35.42 -30.02 -33.83
N ARG A 157 -36.52 -30.74 -34.08
CA ARG A 157 -36.62 -31.64 -35.23
C ARG A 157 -36.69 -30.89 -36.56
N GLN A 158 -37.40 -29.76 -36.61
CA GLN A 158 -37.45 -28.91 -37.81
C GLN A 158 -36.08 -28.34 -38.15
N ILE A 159 -35.37 -27.78 -37.17
CA ILE A 159 -34.01 -27.26 -37.35
C ILE A 159 -33.08 -28.37 -37.88
N ALA A 160 -33.12 -29.56 -37.27
CA ALA A 160 -32.30 -30.68 -37.72
C ALA A 160 -32.62 -31.18 -39.14
N SER A 161 -33.82 -30.93 -39.66
CA SER A 161 -34.20 -31.26 -41.05
C SER A 161 -33.90 -30.15 -42.06
N GLU A 162 -33.64 -28.93 -41.60
CA GLU A 162 -33.27 -27.78 -42.44
C GLU A 162 -31.74 -27.67 -42.63
N GLU A 163 -30.95 -28.41 -41.84
CA GLU A 163 -29.48 -28.44 -41.90
C GLU A 163 -28.89 -29.51 -42.87
N ASP A 164 -29.74 -30.27 -43.59
CA ASP A 164 -29.39 -31.21 -44.68
C ASP A 164 -29.79 -30.68 -46.07
#